data_AF-A0A5C8JVN9-F1
#
_entry.id   AF-A0A5C8JVN9-F1
#
_cell.length_a   1.000
_cell.length_b   1.000
_cell.length_c   1.000
_cell.angle_alpha   90.00
_cell.angle_beta   90.00
_cell.angle_gamma   90.00
#
_symmetry.space_group_name_H-M   'P 1'
#
loop_
_entity.id
_entity.type
_entity.pdbx_description
1 polymer ?
#
loop_
_entity_poly.entity_id
_entity_poly.type
_entity_poly.pdbx_seq_one_letter_code
_entity_poly.pdbx_strand_id
1 'polypeptide(L)'
;MTLISISILISCLSVMAVRGRRGPWPPGIPVARPRLSAAGGTYEGSNGRPSDVYVIQERLIAVADGGGRGRRGHTAAALALGAVVAARPQTAGTEEEDLGGCARAARDELSLAERATGLDLIVLDAGERPRLRYAHVGGGAIWYCAKGGRPRRLTTHGDGPVGTAEPEVGSVPLHQGDRIVVVTNGVVTALGAERMTALFADGRSPASCLDQLYDEMSVVEPEEDATVLVADFVTA
;
A
#
# COMPACT_ATOMS: atom_id res chain seq x y z
N MET A 1 12.04 22.58 26.61
CA MET A 1 12.34 21.20 26.19
C MET A 1 11.07 20.37 26.38
N THR A 2 10.28 20.16 25.32
CA THR A 2 9.12 19.24 25.28
C THR A 2 8.49 19.28 23.87
N LEU A 3 9.25 18.88 22.85
CA LEU A 3 8.76 18.68 21.47
C LEU A 3 9.51 17.48 20.84
N ILE A 4 9.61 16.41 21.61
CA ILE A 4 10.13 15.11 21.15
C ILE A 4 9.09 14.10 21.64
N SER A 5 8.62 13.21 20.75
CA SER A 5 7.68 12.11 21.03
C SER A 5 6.20 12.31 20.63
N ILE A 6 5.95 12.73 19.38
CA ILE A 6 4.67 12.42 18.68
C ILE A 6 4.90 11.77 17.30
N SER A 7 6.06 11.98 16.67
CA SER A 7 6.36 11.44 15.33
C SER A 7 6.58 9.92 15.26
N ILE A 8 6.79 9.24 16.38
CA ILE A 8 7.13 7.80 16.41
C ILE A 8 5.88 6.91 16.59
N LEU A 9 4.74 7.47 17.02
CA LEU A 9 3.57 6.66 17.42
C LEU A 9 2.57 6.38 16.29
N ILE A 10 2.67 7.05 15.13
CA ILE A 10 1.74 6.82 14.01
C ILE A 10 2.26 5.71 13.07
N SER A 11 3.56 5.42 13.06
CA SER A 11 4.19 4.45 12.16
C SER A 11 4.01 2.97 12.56
N CYS A 12 3.47 2.67 13.74
CA CYS A 12 3.43 1.29 14.28
C CYS A 12 2.10 0.89 14.92
N LEU A 13 1.02 1.64 14.73
CA LEU A 13 -0.29 1.23 15.23
C LEU A 13 -0.94 0.20 14.30
N SER A 14 -0.40 -1.01 14.30
CA SER A 14 -1.16 -2.21 13.93
C SER A 14 -2.23 -2.44 15.00
N VAL A 15 -3.34 -1.69 14.95
CA VAL A 15 -4.50 -2.01 15.77
C VAL A 15 -5.14 -3.26 15.16
N MET A 16 -4.80 -4.43 15.70
CA MET A 16 -5.66 -5.61 15.57
C MET A 16 -6.95 -5.33 16.33
N ALA A 17 -7.98 -4.88 15.64
CA ALA A 17 -9.35 -5.03 16.07
C ALA A 17 -9.71 -6.53 16.03
N VAL A 18 -9.27 -7.26 17.06
CA VAL A 18 -9.84 -8.58 17.34
C VAL A 18 -11.30 -8.32 17.70
N ARG A 19 -12.21 -8.60 16.75
CA ARG A 19 -13.63 -8.77 17.05
C ARG A 19 -13.73 -9.92 18.05
N GLY A 20 -13.74 -9.58 19.34
CA GLY A 20 -13.91 -10.53 20.43
C GLY A 20 -15.26 -11.21 20.27
N ARG A 21 -15.26 -12.47 19.86
CA ARG A 21 -16.46 -13.30 19.89
C ARG A 21 -16.69 -13.66 21.35
N ARG A 22 -17.89 -13.38 21.88
CA ARG A 22 -18.30 -13.88 23.20
C ARG A 22 -18.58 -15.38 23.07
N GLY A 23 -17.68 -16.23 23.54
CA GLY A 23 -17.89 -17.69 23.65
C GLY A 23 -16.59 -18.51 23.61
N PRO A 24 -16.57 -19.70 24.21
CA PRO A 24 -15.41 -20.60 24.15
C PRO A 24 -15.18 -21.12 22.72
N TRP A 25 -13.91 -21.35 22.38
CA TRP A 25 -13.51 -21.92 21.09
C TRP A 25 -13.98 -23.38 20.98
N PRO A 26 -14.70 -23.77 19.92
CA PRO A 26 -14.98 -25.18 19.67
C PRO A 26 -13.68 -25.92 19.33
N PRO A 27 -13.43 -27.11 19.90
CA PRO A 27 -12.31 -27.94 19.48
C PRO A 27 -12.49 -28.38 18.01
N GLY A 28 -11.44 -28.26 17.19
CA GLY A 28 -11.43 -28.80 15.81
C GLY A 28 -11.47 -27.80 14.65
N ILE A 29 -11.32 -26.49 14.86
CA ILE A 29 -11.15 -25.53 13.75
C ILE A 29 -9.67 -25.47 13.36
N PRO A 30 -9.27 -25.75 12.09
CA PRO A 30 -7.93 -25.39 11.64
C PRO A 30 -7.80 -23.87 11.59
N VAL A 31 -6.87 -23.35 12.40
CA VAL A 31 -5.71 -22.52 12.03
C VAL A 31 -5.94 -21.29 11.12
N ALA A 32 -5.34 -20.15 11.50
CA ALA A 32 -5.17 -18.85 10.82
C ALA A 32 -6.19 -18.38 9.75
N ARG A 33 -6.89 -17.28 10.05
CA ARG A 33 -7.74 -16.55 9.08
C ARG A 33 -6.92 -16.05 7.88
N PRO A 34 -7.51 -15.95 6.67
CA PRO A 34 -6.87 -15.32 5.52
C PRO A 34 -6.31 -13.94 5.89
N ARG A 35 -5.04 -13.71 5.56
CA ARG A 35 -4.33 -12.47 5.90
C ARG A 35 -3.29 -12.10 4.85
N LEU A 36 -2.83 -10.85 4.90
CA LEU A 36 -1.68 -10.37 4.16
C LEU A 36 -0.46 -10.40 5.10
N SER A 37 0.55 -11.19 4.75
CA SER A 37 1.87 -11.13 5.39
C SER A 37 2.69 -10.08 4.66
N ALA A 38 2.89 -8.92 5.25
CA ALA A 38 3.43 -7.77 4.55
C ALA A 38 4.69 -7.19 5.21
N ALA A 39 5.56 -6.63 4.37
CA ALA A 39 6.69 -5.79 4.74
C ALA A 39 6.64 -4.54 3.86
N GLY A 40 7.09 -3.41 4.38
CA GLY A 40 7.10 -2.19 3.60
C GLY A 40 8.04 -1.15 4.18
N GLY A 41 8.52 -0.27 3.31
CA GLY A 41 9.42 0.79 3.70
C GLY A 41 9.61 1.82 2.59
N THR A 42 10.15 2.97 2.99
CA THR A 42 10.54 4.08 2.12
C THR A 42 12.05 4.19 2.07
N TYR A 43 12.61 4.23 0.86
CA TYR A 43 13.96 4.72 0.61
C TYR A 43 13.90 6.24 0.45
N GLU A 44 14.68 6.96 1.26
CA GLU A 44 14.72 8.42 1.22
C GLU A 44 15.47 8.91 -0.03
N GLY A 45 14.77 9.66 -0.89
CA GLY A 45 15.37 10.21 -2.11
C GLY A 45 16.26 11.43 -1.81
N SER A 46 17.02 11.86 -2.82
CA SER A 46 17.90 13.03 -2.68
C SER A 46 17.14 14.38 -2.67
N ASN A 47 15.85 14.41 -3.04
CA ASN A 47 14.98 15.60 -3.10
C ASN A 47 14.47 16.12 -1.74
N GLY A 48 15.33 16.12 -0.73
CA GLY A 48 15.07 16.75 0.56
C GLY A 48 14.41 15.80 1.57
N ARG A 49 13.46 16.31 2.37
CA ARG A 49 12.82 15.48 3.40
C ARG A 49 11.79 14.54 2.79
N PRO A 50 11.72 13.29 3.26
CA PRO A 50 10.71 12.34 2.84
C PRO A 50 9.29 12.85 3.04
N SER A 51 8.46 12.55 2.07
CA SER A 51 7.09 13.03 1.93
C SER A 51 6.07 11.90 1.75
N ASP A 52 6.52 10.73 1.29
CA ASP A 52 5.71 9.51 1.26
C ASP A 52 5.26 9.11 2.66
N VAL A 53 4.04 8.56 2.74
CA VAL A 53 3.50 7.96 3.96
C VAL A 53 2.83 6.65 3.56
N TYR A 54 2.94 5.62 4.41
CA TYR A 54 2.25 4.36 4.21
C TYR A 54 1.66 3.81 5.51
N VAL A 55 0.70 2.90 5.37
CA VAL A 55 0.09 2.15 6.46
C VAL A 55 -0.07 0.69 6.07
N ILE A 56 0.31 -0.21 6.99
CA ILE A 56 0.01 -1.64 6.93
C ILE A 56 -0.79 -1.98 8.18
N GLN A 57 -2.08 -2.23 8.03
CA GLN A 57 -2.97 -2.50 9.15
C GLN A 57 -3.99 -3.59 8.81
N GLU A 58 -3.89 -4.73 9.49
CA GLU A 58 -4.80 -5.88 9.35
C GLU A 58 -4.96 -6.39 7.92
N ARG A 59 -5.97 -5.89 7.21
CA ARG A 59 -6.41 -6.23 5.86
C ARG A 59 -6.31 -5.04 4.91
N LEU A 60 -5.74 -3.93 5.35
CA LEU A 60 -5.55 -2.70 4.61
C LEU A 60 -4.05 -2.44 4.46
N ILE A 61 -3.64 -2.14 3.24
CA ILE A 61 -2.31 -1.59 2.94
C ILE A 61 -2.56 -0.37 2.06
N ALA A 62 -1.99 0.78 2.41
CA ALA A 62 -2.11 1.98 1.61
C ALA A 62 -0.83 2.81 1.66
N VAL A 63 -0.56 3.54 0.58
CA VAL A 63 0.55 4.48 0.45
C VAL A 63 0.07 5.74 -0.26
N ALA A 64 0.58 6.88 0.17
CA ALA A 64 0.35 8.17 -0.43
C ALA A 64 1.69 8.83 -0.72
N ASP A 65 1.88 9.26 -1.97
CA ASP A 65 3.09 9.93 -2.45
C ASP A 65 2.92 11.44 -2.35
N GLY A 66 3.76 12.06 -1.52
CA GLY A 66 3.70 13.48 -1.20
C GLY A 66 4.34 14.39 -2.26
N GLY A 67 4.97 13.83 -3.29
CA GLY A 67 5.51 14.57 -4.43
C GLY A 67 6.86 15.25 -4.24
N GLY A 68 7.60 14.86 -3.20
CA GLY A 68 8.94 15.38 -2.90
C GLY A 68 8.97 16.86 -2.49
N ARG A 69 9.92 17.19 -1.61
CA ARG A 69 10.24 18.56 -1.16
C ARG A 69 9.26 19.16 -0.14
N GLY A 70 9.20 18.52 1.03
CA GLY A 70 9.01 19.24 2.29
C GLY A 70 7.67 19.03 2.98
N ARG A 71 7.46 19.78 4.07
CA ARG A 71 6.44 19.52 5.10
C ARG A 71 5.00 19.45 4.55
N ARG A 72 4.68 20.20 3.50
CA ARG A 72 3.32 20.26 2.92
C ARG A 72 2.92 18.94 2.26
N GLY A 73 3.79 18.35 1.44
CA GLY A 73 3.53 17.06 0.78
C GLY A 73 3.32 15.94 1.80
N HIS A 74 4.22 15.85 2.79
CA HIS A 74 4.06 14.91 3.90
C HIS A 74 2.75 15.12 4.68
N THR A 75 2.37 16.36 4.98
CA THR A 75 1.10 16.64 5.67
C THR A 75 -0.11 16.20 4.84
N ALA A 76 -0.13 16.49 3.53
CA ALA A 76 -1.21 16.05 2.66
C ALA A 76 -1.30 14.51 2.58
N ALA A 77 -0.16 13.82 2.41
CA ALA A 77 -0.09 12.37 2.41
C ALA A 77 -0.55 11.76 3.75
N ALA A 78 -0.15 12.35 4.88
CA ALA A 78 -0.59 11.93 6.20
C ALA A 78 -2.10 12.14 6.42
N LEU A 79 -2.66 13.26 5.97
CA LEU A 79 -4.11 13.54 6.05
C LEU A 79 -4.90 12.56 5.18
N ALA A 80 -4.45 12.31 3.95
CA ALA A 80 -5.05 11.36 3.04
C ALA A 80 -5.10 9.94 3.64
N LEU A 81 -3.98 9.44 4.18
CA LEU A 81 -3.99 8.14 4.87
C LEU A 81 -4.79 8.17 6.16
N GLY A 82 -4.83 9.29 6.88
CA GLY A 82 -5.74 9.49 8.01
C GLY A 82 -7.20 9.29 7.62
N ALA A 83 -7.63 9.84 6.47
CA ALA A 83 -8.97 9.64 5.93
C ALA A 83 -9.24 8.17 5.56
N VAL A 84 -8.27 7.48 4.93
CA VAL A 84 -8.38 6.04 4.62
C VAL A 84 -8.54 5.20 5.89
N VAL A 85 -7.69 5.43 6.89
CA VAL A 85 -7.74 4.70 8.18
C VAL A 85 -9.04 4.99 8.93
N ALA A 86 -9.53 6.23 8.90
CA ALA A 86 -10.79 6.62 9.53
C ALA A 86 -12.01 5.97 8.85
N ALA A 87 -12.01 5.88 7.52
CA ALA A 87 -13.08 5.26 6.74
C ALA A 87 -13.17 3.73 6.96
N ARG A 88 -12.06 3.08 7.32
CA ARG A 88 -11.95 1.63 7.54
C ARG A 88 -12.57 0.80 6.39
N PRO A 89 -12.10 0.99 5.14
CA PRO A 89 -12.67 0.31 3.97
C PRO A 89 -12.57 -1.23 4.05
N GLN A 90 -11.67 -1.75 4.89
CA GLN A 90 -11.60 -3.18 5.18
C GLN A 90 -12.80 -3.70 5.98
N THR A 91 -13.51 -2.84 6.70
CA THR A 91 -14.71 -3.18 7.50
C THR A 91 -16.02 -2.77 6.85
N ALA A 92 -15.97 -1.81 5.94
CA ALA A 92 -17.04 -1.54 4.99
C ALA A 92 -17.30 -2.80 4.16
N GLY A 93 -18.51 -2.98 3.63
CA GLY A 93 -18.93 -4.22 2.99
C GLY A 93 -18.11 -4.59 1.76
N THR A 94 -18.58 -5.58 1.01
CA THR A 94 -17.92 -6.01 -0.23
C THR A 94 -18.17 -5.06 -1.40
N GLU A 95 -18.82 -3.90 -1.18
CA GLU A 95 -19.18 -2.96 -2.23
C GLU A 95 -17.94 -2.20 -2.72
N GLU A 96 -17.76 -2.14 -4.05
CA GLU A 96 -16.67 -1.40 -4.69
C GLU A 96 -16.87 0.11 -4.55
N GLU A 97 -18.12 0.57 -4.42
CA GLU A 97 -18.50 1.97 -4.21
C GLU A 97 -17.93 2.53 -2.89
N ASP A 98 -17.85 1.72 -1.84
CA ASP A 98 -17.25 2.09 -0.55
C ASP A 98 -15.75 2.39 -0.70
N LEU A 99 -15.05 1.60 -1.51
CA LEU A 99 -13.61 1.76 -1.74
C LEU A 99 -13.33 2.98 -2.63
N GLY A 100 -14.12 3.18 -3.68
CA GLY A 100 -14.03 4.35 -4.54
C GLY A 100 -14.34 5.66 -3.79
N GLY A 101 -15.33 5.65 -2.89
CA GLY A 101 -15.63 6.78 -2.01
C GLY A 101 -14.48 7.12 -1.08
N CYS A 102 -13.89 6.10 -0.46
CA CYS A 102 -12.71 6.25 0.38
C CYS A 102 -11.51 6.83 -0.39
N ALA A 103 -11.24 6.30 -1.59
CA ALA A 103 -10.16 6.78 -2.46
C ALA A 103 -10.36 8.24 -2.90
N ARG A 104 -11.59 8.63 -3.27
CA ARG A 104 -11.93 10.01 -3.62
C ARG A 104 -11.66 10.98 -2.47
N ALA A 105 -12.14 10.65 -1.26
CA ALA A 105 -11.91 11.50 -0.09
C ALA A 105 -10.41 11.66 0.23
N ALA A 106 -9.63 10.59 0.14
CA ALA A 106 -8.18 10.64 0.36
C ALA A 106 -7.43 11.41 -0.75
N ARG A 107 -7.86 11.27 -2.01
CA ARG A 107 -7.35 12.06 -3.14
C ARG A 107 -7.58 13.55 -2.93
N ASP A 108 -8.76 13.93 -2.43
CA ASP A 108 -9.10 15.34 -2.21
C ASP A 108 -8.16 15.98 -1.17
N GLU A 109 -7.77 15.25 -0.12
CA GLU A 109 -6.72 15.68 0.83
C GLU A 109 -5.33 15.82 0.16
N LEU A 110 -4.95 14.87 -0.72
CA LEU A 110 -3.70 14.95 -1.48
C LEU A 110 -3.67 16.14 -2.44
N SER A 111 -4.81 16.48 -3.05
CA SER A 111 -4.91 17.57 -4.02
C SER A 111 -4.57 18.95 -3.43
N LEU A 112 -4.58 19.08 -2.10
CA LEU A 112 -4.14 20.28 -1.38
C LEU A 112 -2.61 20.50 -1.49
N ALA A 113 -1.85 19.48 -1.88
CA ALA A 113 -0.44 19.59 -2.21
C ALA A 113 -0.23 19.64 -3.73
N GLU A 114 0.34 20.75 -4.21
CA GLU A 114 0.55 21.01 -5.65
C GLU A 114 1.35 19.93 -6.40
N ARG A 115 2.11 19.10 -5.69
CA ARG A 115 2.99 18.08 -6.28
C ARG A 115 2.66 16.65 -5.89
N ALA A 116 1.66 16.40 -5.05
CA ALA A 116 1.30 15.03 -4.70
C ALA A 116 1.02 14.21 -5.96
N THR A 117 1.67 13.04 -6.07
CA THR A 117 1.68 12.28 -7.32
C THR A 117 0.85 11.01 -7.24
N GLY A 118 0.46 10.51 -6.05
CA GLY A 118 -0.43 9.36 -6.02
C GLY A 118 -0.95 8.85 -4.68
N LEU A 119 -1.93 7.97 -4.78
CA LEU A 119 -2.52 7.18 -3.71
C LEU A 119 -2.73 5.76 -4.25
N ASP A 120 -2.22 4.77 -3.53
CA ASP A 120 -2.50 3.38 -3.78
C ASP A 120 -3.02 2.73 -2.51
N LEU A 121 -4.12 1.99 -2.62
CA LEU A 121 -4.69 1.26 -1.50
C LEU A 121 -5.20 -0.11 -1.92
N ILE A 122 -4.96 -1.10 -1.07
CA ILE A 122 -5.44 -2.46 -1.23
C ILE A 122 -6.12 -2.93 0.05
N VAL A 123 -7.21 -3.67 -0.14
CA VAL A 123 -8.03 -4.23 0.92
C VAL A 123 -8.25 -5.72 0.67
N LEU A 124 -7.89 -6.55 1.65
CA LEU A 124 -8.25 -7.96 1.67
C LEU A 124 -9.70 -8.12 2.11
N ASP A 125 -10.55 -8.56 1.20
CA ASP A 125 -11.83 -9.16 1.51
C ASP A 125 -11.62 -10.65 1.84
N ALA A 126 -11.86 -11.02 3.10
CA ALA A 126 -11.58 -12.34 3.65
C ALA A 126 -12.83 -13.24 3.71
N GLY A 127 -13.84 -12.97 2.86
CA GLY A 127 -15.01 -13.83 2.70
C GLY A 127 -14.67 -15.25 2.21
N GLU A 128 -15.69 -16.05 1.91
CA GLU A 128 -15.53 -17.45 1.46
C GLU A 128 -14.67 -17.58 0.19
N ARG A 129 -14.64 -16.53 -0.64
CA ARG A 129 -13.78 -16.41 -1.82
C ARG A 129 -12.92 -15.16 -1.64
N PRO A 130 -11.71 -15.30 -1.05
CA PRO A 130 -10.86 -14.16 -0.76
C PRO A 130 -10.55 -13.35 -2.01
N ARG A 131 -10.64 -12.03 -1.88
CA ARG A 131 -10.36 -11.08 -2.97
C ARG A 131 -9.49 -9.94 -2.47
N LEU A 132 -8.62 -9.47 -3.35
CA LEU A 132 -7.97 -8.19 -3.21
C LEU A 132 -8.87 -7.17 -3.90
N ARG A 133 -9.36 -6.18 -3.16
CA ARG A 133 -9.90 -4.95 -3.76
C ARG A 133 -8.80 -3.90 -3.74
N TYR A 134 -8.74 -3.07 -4.76
CA TYR A 134 -7.75 -2.00 -4.85
C TYR A 134 -8.38 -0.71 -5.36
N ALA A 135 -7.78 0.40 -4.96
CA ALA A 135 -7.99 1.68 -5.61
C ALA A 135 -6.66 2.41 -5.82
N HIS A 136 -6.57 3.15 -6.92
CA HIS A 136 -5.36 3.79 -7.38
C HIS A 136 -5.65 5.18 -7.95
N VAL A 137 -4.77 6.13 -7.65
CA VAL A 137 -4.70 7.44 -8.28
C VAL A 137 -3.23 7.78 -8.53
N GLY A 138 -2.89 8.19 -9.75
CA GLY A 138 -1.63 8.88 -10.05
C GLY A 138 -0.46 8.00 -10.50
N GLY A 139 0.76 8.36 -10.09
CA GLY A 139 2.02 7.85 -10.67
C GLY A 139 2.49 6.49 -10.14
N GLY A 140 1.94 6.03 -9.01
CA GLY A 140 2.27 4.74 -8.40
C GLY A 140 1.81 3.52 -9.20
N ALA A 141 2.02 2.34 -8.64
CA ALA A 141 1.57 1.10 -9.25
C ALA A 141 1.26 -0.01 -8.25
N ILE A 142 0.19 -0.76 -8.54
CA ILE A 142 -0.13 -2.00 -7.85
C ILE A 142 0.16 -3.16 -8.79
N TRP A 143 0.93 -4.13 -8.31
CA TRP A 143 1.31 -5.34 -9.02
C TRP A 143 0.72 -6.56 -8.33
N TYR A 144 0.23 -7.48 -9.14
CA TYR A 144 -0.23 -8.79 -8.71
C TYR A 144 0.66 -9.87 -9.32
N CYS A 145 1.14 -10.76 -8.48
CA CYS A 145 2.02 -11.86 -8.83
C CYS A 145 1.33 -13.15 -8.37
N ALA A 146 0.64 -13.82 -9.30
CA ALA A 146 0.10 -15.15 -9.00
C ALA A 146 1.25 -16.09 -8.61
N LYS A 147 1.01 -17.01 -7.66
CA LYS A 147 2.04 -17.96 -7.24
C LYS A 147 2.62 -18.73 -8.43
N GLY A 148 3.93 -18.58 -8.69
CA GLY A 148 4.62 -19.20 -9.83
C GLY A 148 4.27 -18.61 -11.20
N GLY A 149 3.47 -17.55 -11.24
CA GLY A 149 3.11 -16.80 -12.44
C GLY A 149 3.98 -15.56 -12.64
N ARG A 150 3.84 -14.95 -13.82
CA ARG A 150 4.52 -13.68 -14.14
C ARG A 150 3.83 -12.52 -13.40
N PRO A 151 4.58 -11.59 -12.78
CA PRO A 151 4.03 -10.35 -12.26
C PRO A 151 3.27 -9.57 -13.34
N ARG A 152 2.09 -9.06 -12.99
CA ARG A 152 1.30 -8.16 -13.83
C ARG A 152 0.92 -6.90 -13.06
N ARG A 153 0.98 -5.75 -13.73
CA ARG A 153 0.43 -4.51 -13.19
C ARG A 153 -1.11 -4.61 -13.19
N LEU A 154 -1.73 -4.19 -12.09
CA LEU A 154 -3.18 -4.07 -11.95
C LEU A 154 -3.67 -2.70 -12.40
N THR A 155 -2.89 -1.66 -12.13
CA THR A 155 -3.27 -0.27 -12.38
C THR A 155 -2.80 0.22 -13.73
N THR A 156 -3.56 1.14 -14.32
CA THR A 156 -3.09 1.95 -15.44
C THR A 156 -2.16 3.06 -14.94
N HIS A 157 -1.24 3.53 -15.78
CA HIS A 157 -0.37 4.64 -15.40
C HIS A 157 -1.14 5.96 -15.51
N GLY A 158 -1.26 6.70 -14.42
CA GLY A 158 -1.80 8.06 -14.45
C GLY A 158 -0.70 9.09 -14.70
N ASP A 159 -0.61 9.62 -15.92
CA ASP A 159 0.31 10.72 -16.27
C ASP A 159 -0.22 12.12 -15.88
N GLY A 160 -1.08 12.21 -14.87
CA GLY A 160 -1.81 13.44 -14.53
C GLY A 160 -1.75 13.82 -13.05
N PRO A 161 -1.95 15.11 -12.72
CA PRO A 161 -2.02 15.56 -11.34
C PRO A 161 -3.17 14.85 -10.60
N VAL A 162 -2.90 14.42 -9.36
CA VAL A 162 -3.81 13.61 -8.54
C VAL A 162 -5.20 14.24 -8.39
N GLY A 163 -5.30 15.57 -8.38
CA GLY A 163 -6.54 16.30 -8.08
C GLY A 163 -7.67 16.20 -9.10
N THR A 164 -7.43 15.68 -10.32
CA THR A 164 -8.46 15.62 -11.38
C THR A 164 -8.80 14.21 -11.85
N ALA A 165 -8.03 13.22 -11.45
CA ALA A 165 -8.26 11.83 -11.87
C ALA A 165 -9.30 11.16 -10.96
N GLU A 166 -10.27 10.48 -11.57
CA GLU A 166 -11.12 9.56 -10.81
C GLU A 166 -10.30 8.34 -10.38
N PRO A 167 -10.45 7.86 -9.14
CA PRO A 167 -9.74 6.67 -8.70
C PRO A 167 -10.10 5.45 -9.55
N GLU A 168 -9.08 4.77 -10.06
CA GLU A 168 -9.23 3.46 -10.66
C GLU A 168 -9.50 2.46 -9.53
N VAL A 169 -10.64 1.77 -9.57
CA VAL A 169 -11.03 0.75 -8.58
C VAL A 169 -11.15 -0.59 -9.28
N GLY A 170 -10.71 -1.66 -8.62
CA GLY A 170 -10.89 -3.00 -9.14
C GLY A 170 -10.78 -4.09 -8.08
N SER A 171 -11.00 -5.34 -8.52
CA SER A 171 -10.86 -6.50 -7.66
C SER A 171 -10.26 -7.71 -8.39
N VAL A 172 -9.47 -8.49 -7.67
CA VAL A 172 -8.87 -9.74 -8.17
C VAL A 172 -9.04 -10.87 -7.15
N PRO A 173 -9.32 -12.12 -7.58
CA PRO A 173 -9.33 -13.26 -6.68
C PRO A 173 -7.93 -13.54 -6.12
N LEU A 174 -7.86 -14.02 -4.88
CA LEU A 174 -6.60 -14.38 -4.22
C LEU A 174 -6.52 -15.89 -3.94
N HIS A 175 -5.35 -16.45 -4.22
CA HIS A 175 -4.97 -17.83 -3.91
C HIS A 175 -3.74 -17.83 -3.00
N GLN A 176 -3.65 -18.85 -2.13
CA GLN A 176 -2.55 -18.97 -1.17
C GLN A 176 -1.17 -18.86 -1.86
N GLY A 177 -0.35 -17.93 -1.38
CA GLY A 177 0.98 -17.65 -1.91
C GLY A 177 0.99 -16.64 -3.06
N ASP A 178 -0.15 -16.08 -3.47
CA ASP A 178 -0.18 -14.92 -4.34
C ASP A 178 0.47 -13.72 -3.65
N ARG A 179 1.17 -12.90 -4.44
CA ARG A 179 1.85 -11.69 -3.97
C ARG A 179 1.22 -10.44 -4.56
N ILE A 180 1.16 -9.41 -3.73
CA ILE A 180 0.78 -8.06 -4.10
C ILE A 180 1.97 -7.15 -3.78
N VAL A 181 2.32 -6.27 -4.71
CA VAL A 181 3.34 -5.23 -4.48
C VAL A 181 2.75 -3.88 -4.82
N VAL A 182 2.89 -2.93 -3.91
CA VAL A 182 2.48 -1.53 -4.10
C VAL A 182 3.72 -0.67 -4.09
N VAL A 183 3.88 0.20 -5.10
CA VAL A 183 5.05 1.06 -5.25
C VAL A 183 4.67 2.49 -5.59
N THR A 184 5.41 3.48 -5.07
CA THR A 184 5.22 4.90 -5.44
C THR A 184 5.97 5.26 -6.72
N ASN A 185 5.74 6.48 -7.22
CA ASN A 185 6.30 6.94 -8.49
C ASN A 185 7.83 6.91 -8.49
N GLY A 186 8.48 7.21 -7.36
CA GLY A 186 9.95 7.15 -7.24
C GLY A 186 10.52 5.77 -7.53
N VAL A 187 9.83 4.69 -7.18
CA VAL A 187 10.25 3.32 -7.53
C VAL A 187 10.04 3.04 -9.02
N VAL A 188 8.89 3.45 -9.55
CA VAL A 188 8.51 3.24 -10.96
C VAL A 188 9.53 3.91 -11.88
N THR A 189 9.91 5.16 -11.56
CA THR A 189 10.87 5.95 -12.34
C THR A 189 12.29 5.43 -12.18
N ALA A 190 12.70 5.01 -10.99
CA ALA A 190 14.07 4.58 -10.72
C ALA A 190 14.40 3.19 -11.28
N LEU A 191 13.50 2.21 -11.14
CA LEU A 191 13.76 0.82 -11.52
C LEU A 191 13.15 0.45 -12.88
N GLY A 192 12.03 1.07 -13.27
CA GLY A 192 11.31 0.71 -14.48
C GLY A 192 10.60 -0.66 -14.42
N ALA A 193 9.68 -0.88 -15.35
CA ALA A 193 8.78 -2.04 -15.34
C ALA A 193 9.51 -3.39 -15.51
N GLU A 194 10.57 -3.43 -16.33
CA GLU A 194 11.32 -4.66 -16.59
C GLU A 194 12.05 -5.15 -15.33
N ARG A 195 12.77 -4.26 -14.64
CA ARG A 195 13.51 -4.60 -13.42
C ARG A 195 12.55 -5.00 -12.30
N MET A 196 11.48 -4.24 -12.11
CA MET A 196 10.43 -4.58 -11.13
C MET A 196 9.83 -5.97 -11.39
N THR A 197 9.54 -6.29 -12.66
CA THR A 197 9.02 -7.63 -13.03
C THR A 197 9.98 -8.74 -12.63
N ALA A 198 11.29 -8.55 -12.82
CA ALA A 198 12.30 -9.54 -12.42
C ALA A 198 12.37 -9.70 -10.89
N LEU A 199 12.37 -8.60 -10.14
CA LEU A 199 12.48 -8.62 -8.68
C LEU A 199 11.24 -9.25 -8.01
N PHE A 200 10.04 -8.96 -8.51
CA PHE A 200 8.81 -9.48 -7.91
C PHE A 200 8.59 -10.98 -8.17
N ALA A 201 9.23 -11.54 -9.21
CA ALA A 201 9.12 -12.95 -9.56
C ALA A 201 9.98 -13.89 -8.68
N ASP A 202 10.92 -13.38 -7.90
CA ASP A 202 12.00 -14.16 -7.26
C ASP A 202 11.54 -15.03 -6.06
N GLY A 203 10.23 -15.12 -5.77
CA GLY A 203 9.65 -16.05 -4.78
C GLY A 203 10.11 -15.90 -3.31
N ARG A 204 11.02 -14.96 -3.02
CA ARG A 204 11.55 -14.65 -1.67
C ARG A 204 10.45 -14.21 -0.73
N SER A 205 10.66 -14.25 0.60
CA SER A 205 9.72 -13.66 1.55
C SER A 205 9.51 -12.15 1.31
N PRO A 206 8.40 -11.53 1.78
CA PRO A 206 8.16 -10.10 1.62
C PRO A 206 9.29 -9.22 2.15
N ALA A 207 9.84 -9.56 3.32
CA ALA A 207 10.97 -8.83 3.91
C ALA A 207 12.23 -8.97 3.05
N SER A 208 12.57 -10.19 2.63
CA SER A 208 13.74 -10.42 1.79
C SER A 208 13.62 -9.80 0.38
N CYS A 209 12.38 -9.69 -0.14
CA CYS A 209 12.10 -8.97 -1.38
C CYS A 209 12.32 -7.46 -1.18
N LEU A 210 11.86 -6.91 -0.06
CA LEU A 210 12.06 -5.51 0.30
C LEU A 210 13.56 -5.18 0.48
N ASP A 211 14.31 -6.02 1.18
CA ASP A 211 15.76 -5.84 1.37
C ASP A 211 16.49 -5.78 0.02
N GLN A 212 16.15 -6.70 -0.90
CA GLN A 212 16.74 -6.68 -2.24
C GLN A 212 16.33 -5.43 -3.04
N LEU A 213 15.08 -4.98 -2.93
CA LEU A 213 14.66 -3.73 -3.56
C LEU A 213 15.43 -2.53 -3.03
N TYR A 214 15.76 -2.52 -1.74
CA TYR A 214 16.60 -1.48 -1.13
C TYR A 214 18.04 -1.54 -1.62
N ASP A 215 18.62 -2.73 -1.76
CA ASP A 215 19.94 -2.89 -2.37
C ASP A 215 19.95 -2.30 -3.78
N GLU A 216 18.93 -2.57 -4.60
CA GLU A 216 18.80 -1.99 -5.94
C GLU A 216 18.63 -0.47 -5.90
N MET A 217 17.78 0.05 -5.01
CA MET A 217 17.57 1.50 -4.86
C MET A 217 18.81 2.23 -4.36
N SER A 218 19.65 1.59 -3.55
CA SER A 218 20.94 2.15 -3.12
C SER A 218 21.95 2.29 -4.27
N VAL A 219 21.80 1.49 -5.33
CA VAL A 219 22.67 1.56 -6.52
C VAL A 219 22.20 2.65 -7.47
N VAL A 220 20.88 2.79 -7.66
CA VAL A 220 20.32 3.78 -8.59
C VAL A 220 20.14 5.17 -7.97
N GLU A 221 20.11 5.25 -6.64
CA GLU A 221 20.00 6.48 -5.85
C GLU A 221 18.87 7.42 -6.34
N PRO A 222 17.58 7.04 -6.14
CA PRO A 222 16.46 7.80 -6.68
C PRO A 222 16.44 9.24 -6.15
N GLU A 223 16.06 10.18 -7.02
CA GLU A 223 15.88 11.57 -6.61
C GLU A 223 14.62 11.74 -5.75
N GLU A 224 13.52 11.07 -6.11
CA GLU A 224 12.26 11.06 -5.36
C GLU A 224 12.27 10.02 -4.25
N ASP A 225 11.39 10.18 -3.26
CA ASP A 225 11.13 9.14 -2.28
C ASP A 225 10.59 7.89 -3.00
N ALA A 226 11.05 6.73 -2.56
CA ALA A 226 10.72 5.49 -3.23
C ALA A 226 10.21 4.48 -2.20
N THR A 227 8.88 4.34 -2.14
CA THR A 227 8.20 3.49 -1.17
C THR A 227 7.74 2.20 -1.82
N VAL A 228 8.06 1.07 -1.18
CA VAL A 228 7.62 -0.26 -1.62
C VAL A 228 6.94 -1.00 -0.47
N LEU A 229 5.77 -1.56 -0.75
CA LEU A 229 5.04 -2.44 0.15
C LEU A 229 4.83 -3.80 -0.54
N VAL A 230 5.36 -4.86 0.06
CA VAL A 230 5.24 -6.24 -0.45
C VAL A 230 4.35 -7.02 0.49
N ALA A 231 3.35 -7.73 -0.04
CA ALA A 231 2.42 -8.54 0.74
C ALA A 231 2.15 -9.88 0.09
N ASP A 232 2.29 -10.96 0.85
CA ASP A 232 1.89 -12.30 0.43
C ASP A 232 0.56 -12.67 1.06
N PHE A 233 -0.36 -13.17 0.25
CA PHE A 233 -1.62 -13.72 0.73
C PHE A 233 -1.40 -15.11 1.31
N VAL A 234 -1.73 -15.28 2.58
CA VAL A 234 -1.61 -16.56 3.28
C VAL A 234 -2.96 -16.98 3.86
N THR A 235 -3.36 -18.19 3.48
CA THR A 235 -4.35 -19.00 4.20
C THR A 235 -3.58 -20.00 5.05
N ALA A 236 -4.14 -20.44 6.17
CA ALA A 236 -3.53 -21.47 7.01
C ALA A 236 -3.11 -22.72 6.24
#